data_AF-A0AAW6KG20-F1
#
_entry.id   AF-A0AAW6KG20-F1
#
_cell.length_a   1.000
_cell.length_b   1.000
_cell.length_c   1.000
_cell.angle_alpha   90.00
_cell.angle_beta   90.00
_cell.angle_gamma   90.00
#
_symmetry.space_group_name_H-M   'P 1'
#
loop_
_entity.id
_entity.type
_entity.pdbx_description
1 polymer ?
#
loop_
_entity_poly.entity_id
_entity_poly.type
_entity_poly.pdbx_seq_one_letter_code
_entity_poly.pdbx_strand_id
1 'polypeptide(L)'
;HLPLGFNKKGDDYYITGHVSFGNPQWRTFETCQDVLVMFQGPHAYISSSWYGHEDVPTWNYQAVHIYGQASILERDELIEELTIMMGKYEKHRENPILWDNLSPQLLKRQLKAIVGFKIKVEDIQAAYKLSQNRNDTDYMNIIDQLQNEGDPHAEQLAAVMKMRLEN
;
A
#
# COMPACT_ATOMS: atom_id res chain seq x y z
N HIS A 1 4.87 -9.26 -1.10
CA HIS A 1 4.53 -7.83 -1.25
C HIS A 1 5.31 -7.24 -2.40
N LEU A 2 4.67 -6.41 -3.22
CA LEU A 2 5.27 -5.69 -4.35
C LEU A 2 4.97 -4.20 -4.19
N PRO A 3 5.89 -3.29 -4.56
CA PRO A 3 5.55 -1.88 -4.70
C PRO A 3 4.55 -1.71 -5.85
N LEU A 4 3.52 -0.88 -5.61
CA LEU A 4 2.49 -0.58 -6.59
C LEU A 4 2.38 0.93 -6.77
N GLY A 5 2.37 1.37 -8.03
CA GLY A 5 2.02 2.73 -8.43
C GLY A 5 0.50 2.90 -8.49
N PHE A 6 0.02 4.11 -8.24
CA PHE A 6 -1.38 4.51 -8.45
C PHE A 6 -1.38 5.75 -9.32
N ASN A 7 -1.86 5.62 -10.55
CA ASN A 7 -1.75 6.62 -11.59
C ASN A 7 -3.14 6.91 -12.19
N LYS A 8 -3.40 8.17 -12.54
CA LYS A 8 -4.59 8.57 -13.28
C LYS A 8 -4.21 8.78 -14.75
N LYS A 9 -4.93 8.14 -15.68
CA LYS A 9 -4.77 8.33 -17.13
C LYS A 9 -6.14 8.66 -17.73
N GLY A 10 -6.32 9.92 -18.17
CA GLY A 10 -7.64 10.42 -18.54
C GLY A 10 -8.59 10.41 -17.34
N ASP A 11 -9.76 9.80 -17.49
CA ASP A 11 -10.74 9.62 -16.41
C ASP A 11 -10.55 8.32 -15.62
N ASP A 12 -9.68 7.42 -16.10
CA ASP A 12 -9.44 6.11 -15.50
C ASP A 12 -8.28 6.16 -14.48
N TYR A 13 -8.37 5.28 -13.47
CA TYR A 13 -7.32 5.03 -12.51
C TYR A 13 -6.68 3.66 -12.74
N TYR A 14 -5.37 3.59 -12.56
CA TYR A 14 -4.59 2.38 -12.75
C TYR A 14 -3.66 2.11 -11.57
N ILE A 15 -3.59 0.84 -11.17
CA ILE A 15 -2.53 0.33 -10.31
C ILE A 15 -1.47 -0.33 -11.19
N THR A 16 -0.20 0.01 -11.00
CA THR A 16 0.89 -0.51 -11.83
C THR A 16 1.96 -1.17 -10.97
N GLY A 17 2.63 -2.17 -11.53
CA GLY A 17 3.69 -2.88 -10.85
C GLY A 17 4.44 -3.80 -11.79
N HIS A 18 5.39 -4.53 -11.23
CA HIS A 18 6.07 -5.59 -11.97
C HIS A 18 6.37 -6.78 -11.06
N VAL A 19 6.47 -7.95 -11.66
CA VAL A 19 6.96 -9.17 -11.02
C VAL A 19 8.18 -9.69 -11.76
N SER A 20 8.97 -10.55 -11.12
CA SER A 20 9.98 -11.34 -11.84
C SER A 20 9.31 -12.18 -12.93
N PHE A 21 9.95 -12.30 -14.09
CA PHE A 21 9.48 -13.16 -15.18
C PHE A 21 9.27 -14.63 -14.73
N GLY A 22 10.07 -15.10 -13.77
CA GLY A 22 9.94 -16.45 -13.20
C GLY A 22 8.74 -16.64 -12.28
N ASN A 23 8.10 -15.57 -11.80
CA ASN A 23 6.90 -15.67 -10.98
C ASN A 23 5.71 -16.09 -11.87
N PRO A 24 5.06 -17.24 -11.64
CA PRO A 24 3.99 -17.71 -12.51
C PRO A 24 2.71 -16.85 -12.46
N GLN A 25 2.55 -15.98 -11.47
CA GLN A 25 1.34 -15.18 -11.26
C GLN A 25 0.96 -14.32 -12.49
N TRP A 26 1.92 -13.76 -13.22
CA TRP A 26 1.58 -12.91 -14.37
C TRP A 26 0.87 -13.70 -15.49
N ARG A 27 1.07 -15.02 -15.55
CA ARG A 27 0.38 -15.89 -16.53
C ARG A 27 -1.09 -16.08 -16.19
N THR A 28 -1.48 -15.91 -14.93
CA THR A 28 -2.89 -16.06 -14.54
C THR A 28 -3.74 -14.94 -15.09
N PHE A 29 -3.15 -13.79 -15.45
CA PHE A 29 -3.87 -12.68 -16.08
C PHE A 29 -4.39 -13.02 -17.48
N GLU A 30 -3.86 -14.05 -18.13
CA GLU A 30 -4.36 -14.53 -19.43
C GLU A 30 -5.71 -15.27 -19.28
N THR A 31 -5.98 -15.85 -18.11
CA THR A 31 -7.17 -16.68 -17.86
C THR A 31 -8.15 -16.06 -16.86
N CYS A 32 -7.66 -15.19 -15.97
CA CYS A 32 -8.45 -14.45 -14.99
C CYS A 32 -7.85 -13.06 -14.79
N GLN A 33 -8.56 -12.04 -15.25
CA GLN A 33 -8.12 -10.65 -15.16
C GLN A 33 -8.59 -9.98 -13.88
N ASP A 34 -9.64 -10.51 -13.23
CA ASP A 34 -10.18 -9.95 -12.00
C ASP A 34 -9.18 -10.14 -10.86
N VAL A 35 -8.73 -9.04 -10.28
CA VAL A 35 -7.75 -9.02 -9.21
C VAL A 35 -8.19 -8.15 -8.05
N LEU A 36 -7.72 -8.53 -6.86
CA LEU A 36 -7.81 -7.74 -5.64
C LEU A 36 -6.40 -7.30 -5.24
N VAL A 37 -6.22 -5.99 -5.07
CA VAL A 37 -5.03 -5.37 -4.48
C VAL A 37 -5.37 -4.89 -3.09
N MET A 38 -4.58 -5.28 -2.09
CA MET A 38 -4.75 -4.87 -0.70
C MET A 38 -3.59 -3.96 -0.27
N PHE A 39 -3.93 -2.73 0.12
CA PHE A 39 -3.03 -1.84 0.85
C PHE A 39 -3.37 -1.93 2.34
N GLN A 40 -2.42 -2.39 3.13
CA GLN A 40 -2.55 -2.54 4.57
C GLN A 40 -1.97 -1.30 5.26
N GLY A 41 -2.82 -0.61 6.01
CA GLY A 41 -2.41 0.50 6.88
C GLY A 41 -1.96 0.02 8.26
N PRO A 42 -1.78 0.95 9.21
CA PRO A 42 -1.43 0.60 10.58
C PRO A 42 -2.54 -0.22 11.23
N HIS A 43 -2.15 -1.12 12.12
CA HIS A 43 -3.05 -2.02 12.82
C HIS A 43 -2.40 -2.47 14.13
N ALA A 44 -3.20 -2.69 15.17
CA ALA A 44 -2.71 -3.16 16.47
C ALA A 44 -3.84 -3.81 17.26
N TYR A 45 -3.45 -4.70 18.17
CA TYR A 45 -4.34 -5.23 19.19
C TYR A 45 -4.69 -4.14 20.20
N ILE A 46 -5.95 -4.09 20.63
CA ILE A 46 -6.44 -3.18 21.65
C ILE A 46 -6.84 -4.00 22.86
N SER A 47 -6.06 -3.87 23.94
CA SER A 47 -6.37 -4.53 25.20
C SER A 47 -7.53 -3.84 25.89
N SER A 48 -8.52 -4.61 26.34
CA SER A 48 -9.61 -4.05 27.16
C SER A 48 -9.17 -3.65 28.57
N SER A 49 -7.95 -4.02 28.99
CA SER A 49 -7.34 -3.50 30.23
C SER A 49 -7.08 -1.99 30.18
N TRP A 50 -7.19 -1.36 29.01
CA TRP A 50 -7.04 0.08 28.84
C TRP A 50 -8.36 0.84 29.02
N TYR A 51 -9.47 0.16 29.28
CA TYR A 51 -10.76 0.81 29.46
C TYR A 51 -11.07 1.02 30.94
N GLY A 52 -11.90 2.02 31.25
CA GLY A 52 -12.39 2.26 32.62
C GLY A 52 -13.42 1.24 33.12
N HIS A 53 -13.75 0.20 32.35
CA HIS A 53 -14.77 -0.81 32.65
C HIS A 53 -14.44 -2.16 31.99
N GLU A 54 -15.14 -3.22 32.41
CA GLU A 54 -15.01 -4.55 31.80
C GLU A 54 -15.60 -4.56 30.39
N ASP A 55 -14.80 -5.03 29.42
CA ASP A 55 -15.20 -5.22 28.03
C ASP A 55 -14.27 -6.23 27.34
N VAL A 56 -14.56 -6.55 26.07
CA VAL A 56 -13.76 -7.44 25.23
C VAL A 56 -12.63 -6.69 24.52
N PRO A 57 -11.46 -7.34 24.34
CA PRO A 57 -10.38 -6.79 23.54
C PRO A 57 -10.72 -6.85 22.05
N THR A 58 -9.96 -6.12 21.22
CA THR A 58 -10.21 -6.11 19.77
C THR A 58 -8.95 -5.81 18.96
N TRP A 59 -9.11 -5.65 17.64
CA TRP A 59 -8.07 -5.18 16.73
C TRP A 59 -8.55 -3.91 16.03
N ASN A 60 -7.71 -2.89 16.05
CA ASN A 60 -7.88 -1.71 15.23
C ASN A 60 -6.98 -1.81 13.99
N TYR A 61 -7.44 -1.26 12.87
CA TYR A 61 -6.75 -1.34 11.58
C TYR A 61 -7.24 -0.27 10.60
N GLN A 62 -6.45 -0.03 9.55
CA GLN A 62 -6.89 0.58 8.30
C GLN A 62 -6.51 -0.31 7.12
N ALA A 63 -7.36 -0.41 6.12
CA ALA A 63 -7.09 -1.13 4.89
C ALA A 63 -7.81 -0.49 3.69
N VAL A 64 -7.21 -0.60 2.52
CA VAL A 64 -7.84 -0.28 1.24
C VAL A 64 -7.75 -1.49 0.34
N HIS A 65 -8.89 -1.92 -0.18
CA HIS A 65 -9.04 -2.97 -1.17
C HIS A 65 -9.39 -2.33 -2.51
N ILE A 66 -8.66 -2.71 -3.55
CA ILE A 66 -8.91 -2.24 -4.91
C ILE A 66 -9.19 -3.44 -5.78
N TYR A 67 -10.36 -3.42 -6.41
CA TYR A 67 -10.78 -4.42 -7.39
C TYR A 67 -10.62 -3.85 -8.79
N GLY A 68 -10.24 -4.71 -9.74
CA GLY A 68 -10.14 -4.31 -11.13
C GLY A 68 -9.59 -5.38 -12.05
N GLN A 69 -9.33 -4.98 -13.30
CA GLN A 69 -8.89 -5.87 -14.37
C GLN A 69 -7.41 -5.71 -14.69
N ALA A 70 -6.65 -6.78 -14.53
CA ALA A 70 -5.22 -6.84 -14.80
C ALA A 70 -4.89 -7.07 -16.28
N SER A 71 -3.88 -6.39 -16.79
CA SER A 71 -3.26 -6.64 -18.09
C SER A 71 -1.75 -6.47 -18.02
N ILE A 72 -1.03 -7.13 -18.93
CA ILE A 72 0.43 -6.94 -19.07
C ILE A 72 0.70 -5.56 -19.68
N LEU A 73 1.78 -4.91 -19.22
CA LEU A 73 2.26 -3.66 -19.80
C LEU A 73 3.04 -3.93 -21.07
N GLU A 74 2.83 -3.10 -22.08
CA GLU A 74 3.73 -3.04 -23.21
C GLU A 74 5.10 -2.50 -22.79
N ARG A 75 6.11 -2.74 -23.62
CA ARG A 75 7.50 -2.39 -23.27
C ARG A 75 7.69 -0.92 -22.91
N ASP A 76 7.09 -0.02 -23.68
CA ASP A 76 7.24 1.43 -23.45
C ASP A 76 6.48 1.88 -22.21
N GLU A 77 5.31 1.29 -21.92
CA GLU A 77 4.57 1.54 -20.68
C GLU A 77 5.36 1.05 -19.45
N LEU A 78 6.01 -0.11 -19.54
CA LEU A 78 6.87 -0.60 -18.46
C LEU A 78 8.05 0.35 -18.19
N ILE A 79 8.66 0.88 -19.24
CA ILE A 79 9.75 1.87 -19.11
C ILE A 79 9.25 3.15 -18.42
N GLU A 80 8.08 3.66 -18.83
CA GLU A 80 7.44 4.82 -18.20
C GLU A 80 7.21 4.58 -16.70
N GLU A 81 6.58 3.45 -16.35
CA GLU A 81 6.26 3.11 -14.96
C GLU A 81 7.51 2.91 -14.09
N LEU A 82 8.56 2.26 -14.62
CA LEU A 82 9.83 2.13 -13.90
C LEU A 82 10.50 3.49 -13.67
N THR A 83 10.43 4.39 -14.66
CA THR A 83 10.98 5.75 -14.53
C THR A 83 10.26 6.53 -13.43
N ILE A 84 8.93 6.48 -13.41
CA ILE A 84 8.10 7.10 -12.35
C ILE A 84 8.43 6.49 -10.98
N MET A 85 8.52 5.16 -10.90
CA MET A 85 8.81 4.45 -9.66
C MET A 85 10.19 4.83 -9.11
N MET A 86 11.23 4.83 -9.96
CA MET A 86 12.57 5.26 -9.58
C MET A 86 12.56 6.71 -9.10
N GLY A 87 11.93 7.63 -9.83
CA GLY A 87 11.80 9.03 -9.41
C GLY A 87 11.12 9.17 -8.04
N LYS A 88 10.04 8.42 -7.78
CA LYS A 88 9.31 8.46 -6.50
C LYS A 88 10.17 8.00 -5.32
N TYR A 89 10.90 6.91 -5.47
CA TYR A 89 11.65 6.28 -4.37
C TYR A 89 13.08 6.81 -4.22
N GLU A 90 13.70 7.36 -5.27
CA GLU A 90 15.07 7.87 -5.22
C GLU A 90 15.14 9.35 -4.86
N LYS A 91 14.05 10.13 -4.98
CA LYS A 91 14.05 11.59 -4.79
C LYS A 91 14.66 12.10 -3.48
N HIS A 92 14.64 11.29 -2.42
CA HIS A 92 15.10 11.67 -1.08
C HIS A 92 16.52 11.16 -0.77
N ARG A 93 17.15 10.47 -1.72
CA ARG A 93 18.50 9.92 -1.57
C ARG A 93 19.53 10.98 -1.92
N GLU A 94 20.68 10.93 -1.23
CA GLU A 94 21.82 11.82 -1.50
C GLU A 94 22.37 11.63 -2.93
N ASN A 95 22.42 10.38 -3.40
CA ASN A 95 22.93 10.01 -4.72
C ASN A 95 21.84 9.22 -5.49
N PRO A 96 20.84 9.89 -6.09
CA PRO A 96 19.71 9.21 -6.71
C PRO A 96 20.10 8.47 -8.00
N ILE A 97 19.65 7.23 -8.11
CA ILE A 97 19.77 6.42 -9.33
C ILE A 97 18.48 6.55 -10.14
N LEU A 98 18.51 7.39 -11.16
CA LEU A 98 17.39 7.57 -12.09
C LEU A 98 17.56 6.71 -13.35
N TRP A 99 16.47 6.56 -14.09
CA TRP A 99 16.45 5.75 -15.32
C TRP A 99 17.59 6.11 -16.27
N ASP A 100 17.76 7.41 -16.54
CA ASP A 100 18.77 7.95 -17.46
C ASP A 100 20.21 7.83 -16.95
N ASN A 101 20.41 7.55 -15.65
CA ASN A 101 21.74 7.36 -15.06
C ASN A 101 22.27 5.93 -15.26
N LEU A 102 21.42 4.99 -15.68
CA LEU A 102 21.77 3.58 -15.86
C LEU A 102 22.24 3.29 -17.29
N SER A 103 23.20 2.37 -17.42
CA SER A 103 23.68 2.01 -18.76
C SER A 103 22.58 1.32 -19.59
N PRO A 104 22.45 1.65 -20.89
CA PRO A 104 21.44 1.03 -21.75
C PRO A 104 21.56 -0.50 -21.81
N GLN A 105 22.78 -1.06 -21.72
CA GLN A 105 23.00 -2.50 -21.69
C GLN A 105 22.44 -3.14 -20.41
N LEU A 106 22.61 -2.49 -19.25
CA LEU A 106 22.04 -2.95 -17.99
C LEU A 106 20.51 -2.93 -18.05
N LEU A 107 19.92 -1.81 -18.47
CA LEU A 107 18.46 -1.66 -18.59
C LEU A 107 17.87 -2.73 -19.52
N LYS A 108 18.46 -2.92 -20.71
CA LYS A 108 18.03 -3.95 -21.66
C LYS A 108 18.08 -5.36 -21.07
N ARG A 109 19.06 -5.66 -20.22
CA ARG A 109 19.17 -6.96 -19.54
C ARG A 109 18.09 -7.12 -18.46
N GLN A 110 17.91 -6.10 -17.61
CA GLN A 110 16.97 -6.18 -16.48
C GLN A 110 15.51 -6.18 -16.94
N LEU A 111 15.17 -5.43 -17.98
CA LEU A 111 13.82 -5.44 -18.57
C LEU A 111 13.36 -6.82 -19.04
N LYS A 112 14.29 -7.71 -19.43
CA LYS A 112 13.95 -9.09 -19.80
C LYS A 112 13.63 -9.99 -18.61
N ALA A 113 14.02 -9.59 -17.40
CA ALA A 113 13.89 -10.39 -16.19
C ALA A 113 12.60 -10.10 -15.41
N ILE A 114 11.78 -9.15 -15.88
CA ILE A 114 10.56 -8.70 -15.22
C ILE A 114 9.40 -8.65 -16.22
N VAL A 115 8.19 -8.70 -15.68
CA VAL A 115 6.94 -8.52 -16.41
C VAL A 115 6.17 -7.40 -15.72
N GLY A 116 5.92 -6.32 -16.46
CA GLY A 116 5.08 -5.22 -16.01
C GLY A 116 3.61 -5.57 -16.12
N PHE A 117 2.80 -5.08 -15.20
CA PHE A 117 1.35 -5.19 -15.26
C PHE A 117 0.69 -3.87 -14.84
N LYS A 118 -0.51 -3.66 -15.36
CA LYS A 118 -1.44 -2.63 -14.90
C LYS A 118 -2.77 -3.26 -14.52
N ILE A 119 -3.49 -2.62 -13.63
CA ILE A 119 -4.83 -3.00 -13.20
C ILE A 119 -5.70 -1.78 -13.38
N LYS A 120 -6.67 -1.84 -14.28
CA LYS A 120 -7.69 -0.79 -14.39
C LYS A 120 -8.59 -0.88 -13.17
N VAL A 121 -8.64 0.18 -12.37
CA VAL A 121 -9.41 0.21 -11.13
C VAL A 121 -10.90 0.31 -11.44
N GLU A 122 -11.69 -0.56 -10.82
CA GLU A 122 -13.15 -0.61 -10.97
C GLU A 122 -13.86 -0.26 -9.67
N ASP A 123 -13.34 -0.74 -8.54
CA ASP A 123 -13.91 -0.46 -7.22
C ASP A 123 -12.81 -0.25 -6.18
N ILE A 124 -13.05 0.69 -5.26
CA ILE A 124 -12.16 1.01 -4.14
C ILE A 124 -12.97 0.95 -2.85
N GLN A 125 -12.59 0.03 -1.98
CA GLN A 125 -13.20 -0.14 -0.67
C GLN A 125 -12.19 0.20 0.42
N ALA A 126 -12.49 1.20 1.22
CA ALA A 126 -11.70 1.56 2.39
C ALA A 126 -12.40 1.11 3.67
N ALA A 127 -11.67 0.46 4.56
CA ALA A 127 -12.17 0.02 5.85
C ALA A 127 -11.23 0.47 6.96
N TYR A 128 -11.81 0.93 8.07
CA TYR A 128 -11.05 1.20 9.27
C TYR A 128 -11.87 0.92 10.53
N LYS A 129 -11.18 0.41 11.54
CA LYS A 129 -11.67 0.27 12.91
C LYS A 129 -10.65 0.91 13.81
N LEU A 130 -11.02 1.99 14.48
CA LEU A 130 -10.12 2.86 15.22
C LEU A 130 -10.69 3.19 16.60
N SER A 131 -11.42 2.25 17.21
CA SER A 131 -12.12 2.45 18.50
C SER A 131 -13.07 3.66 18.55
N GLN A 132 -13.61 4.11 17.41
CA GLN A 132 -14.45 5.32 17.33
C GLN A 132 -15.78 5.27 18.08
N ASN A 133 -16.14 4.12 18.62
CA ASN A 133 -17.33 3.90 19.44
C ASN A 133 -17.03 3.99 20.95
N ARG A 134 -15.78 4.28 21.35
CA ARG A 134 -15.38 4.45 22.74
C ARG A 134 -15.65 5.89 23.20
N ASN A 135 -15.81 6.05 24.52
CA ASN A 135 -15.85 7.38 25.14
C ASN A 135 -14.47 8.05 25.06
N ASP A 136 -14.44 9.37 25.26
CA ASP A 136 -13.23 10.18 25.10
C ASP A 136 -12.08 9.72 26.01
N THR A 137 -12.37 9.34 27.26
CA THR A 137 -11.37 8.88 28.22
C THR A 137 -10.68 7.60 27.74
N ASP A 138 -11.46 6.58 27.38
CA ASP A 138 -10.93 5.32 26.88
C ASP A 138 -10.22 5.51 25.54
N TYR A 139 -10.76 6.37 24.66
CA TYR A 139 -10.15 6.68 23.37
C TYR A 139 -8.75 7.29 23.53
N MET A 140 -8.63 8.30 24.41
CA MET A 140 -7.35 8.94 24.71
C MET A 140 -6.38 7.99 25.39
N ASN A 141 -6.86 7.13 26.30
CA ASN A 141 -6.00 6.14 26.94
C ASN A 141 -5.48 5.09 25.93
N ILE A 142 -6.30 4.65 24.98
CA ILE A 142 -5.84 3.75 23.89
C ILE A 142 -4.70 4.40 23.10
N ILE A 143 -4.83 5.69 22.74
CA ILE A 143 -3.76 6.41 22.02
C ILE A 143 -2.46 6.40 22.84
N ASP A 144 -2.52 6.75 24.13
CA ASP A 144 -1.34 6.78 25.00
C ASP A 144 -0.69 5.40 25.15
N GLN A 145 -1.49 4.35 25.37
CA GLN A 145 -0.98 2.98 25.49
C GLN A 145 -0.32 2.50 24.19
N LEU A 146 -0.93 2.75 23.03
CA LEU A 146 -0.35 2.39 21.74
C LEU A 146 0.98 3.11 21.47
N GLN A 147 1.15 4.36 21.91
CA GLN A 147 2.42 5.08 21.81
C GLN A 147 3.52 4.49 22.70
N ASN A 148 3.13 3.82 23.79
CA ASN A 148 4.04 3.24 24.77
C ASN A 148 4.33 1.74 24.55
N GLU A 149 3.69 1.08 23.58
CA GLU A 149 3.92 -0.35 23.27
C GLU A 149 5.30 -0.61 22.62
N GLY A 150 5.94 0.41 22.03
CA GLY A 150 7.21 0.26 21.30
C GLY A 150 7.09 -0.55 20.00
N ASP A 151 5.86 -0.77 19.51
CA ASP A 151 5.57 -1.37 18.22
C ASP A 151 5.33 -0.29 17.15
N PRO A 152 6.03 -0.31 16.01
CA PRO A 152 5.87 0.72 14.97
C PRO A 152 4.46 0.80 14.37
N HIS A 153 3.70 -0.30 14.32
CA HIS A 153 2.32 -0.26 13.84
C HIS A 153 1.39 0.34 14.88
N ALA A 154 1.59 0.06 16.17
CA ALA A 154 0.89 0.71 17.27
C ALA A 154 1.13 2.22 17.29
N GLU A 155 2.38 2.67 17.14
CA GLU A 155 2.73 4.10 17.07
C GLU A 155 2.05 4.80 15.88
N GLN A 156 2.08 4.18 14.70
CA GLN A 156 1.41 4.71 13.51
C GLN A 156 -0.12 4.73 13.67
N LEU A 157 -0.69 3.71 14.32
CA LEU A 157 -2.12 3.65 14.58
C LEU A 157 -2.56 4.74 15.55
N ALA A 158 -1.77 4.98 16.60
CA ALA A 158 -1.99 6.08 17.53
C ALA A 158 -1.96 7.44 16.83
N ALA A 159 -1.01 7.65 15.90
CA ALA A 159 -0.95 8.88 15.09
C ALA A 159 -2.22 9.08 14.24
N VAL A 160 -2.71 8.02 13.60
CA VAL A 160 -3.96 8.05 12.82
C VAL A 160 -5.17 8.34 13.71
N MET A 161 -5.27 7.68 14.87
CA MET A 161 -6.34 7.92 15.85
C MET A 161 -6.32 9.38 16.33
N LYS A 162 -5.14 9.95 16.59
CA LYS A 162 -5.00 11.35 16.99
C LYS A 162 -5.44 12.33 15.90
N MET A 163 -5.05 12.11 14.65
CA MET A 163 -5.48 12.95 13.52
C MET A 163 -7.01 13.03 13.37
N ARG A 164 -7.73 11.97 13.78
CA ARG A 164 -9.19 11.97 13.73
C ARG A 164 -9.82 12.96 14.71
N LEU A 165 -9.17 13.27 15.83
CA LEU A 165 -9.68 14.25 16.79
C LEU A 165 -9.61 15.68 16.27
N GLU A 166 -8.77 15.93 15.25
CA GLU A 166 -8.52 17.24 14.66
C GLU A 166 -9.44 17.52 13.45
N ASN A 167 -10.21 16.54 12.99
CA ASN A 167 -11.12 16.63 11.84
C ASN A 167 -12.60 16.53 12.28
#